data_AF-A0A539DW36-F1
#
_entry.id   AF-A0A539DW36-F1
#
_cell.length_a   1.000
_cell.length_b   1.000
_cell.length_c   1.000
_cell.angle_alpha   90.00
_cell.angle_beta   90.00
_cell.angle_gamma   90.00
#
_symmetry.space_group_name_H-M   'P 1'
#
loop_
_entity.id
_entity.type
_entity.pdbx_description
1 polymer ?
#
loop_
_entity_poly.entity_id
_entity_poly.type
_entity_poly.pdbx_seq_one_letter_code
_entity_poly.pdbx_strand_id
1 'polypeptide(L)'
;MKPRLAQPLYSVILCSLLCMAISFPLLAGSREQAQRIHNRLAGVPPSAATLDAMATLIDNGDLMAAATIAMANSAFYNVTLKNFVTPWTNEEQTVFAPLNDYTATVIGMV
;
A
#
# COMPACT_ATOMS: atom_id res chain seq x y z
N MET A 1 15.90 46.78 -34.68
CA MET A 1 16.02 46.50 -33.23
C MET A 1 15.00 45.42 -32.89
N LYS A 2 15.38 44.12 -32.96
CA LYS A 2 14.44 42.99 -32.73
C LYS A 2 14.20 42.84 -31.22
N PRO A 3 12.96 42.67 -30.74
CA PRO A 3 12.66 42.67 -29.30
C PRO A 3 13.22 41.41 -28.63
N ARG A 4 14.26 41.57 -27.80
CA ARG A 4 14.91 40.50 -27.01
C ARG A 4 14.01 39.89 -25.92
N LEU A 5 12.84 40.50 -25.67
CA LEU A 5 11.86 40.08 -24.67
C LEU A 5 11.04 38.85 -25.08
N ALA A 6 10.95 38.52 -26.38
CA ALA A 6 10.19 37.35 -26.84
C ALA A 6 10.94 36.02 -26.64
N GLN A 7 12.27 36.04 -26.64
CA GLN A 7 13.11 34.85 -26.49
C GLN A 7 12.91 34.11 -25.15
N PRO A 8 12.89 34.77 -23.97
CA PRO A 8 12.63 34.06 -22.71
C PRO A 8 11.20 33.52 -22.64
N LEU A 9 10.23 34.17 -23.28
CA LEU A 9 8.83 33.72 -23.29
C LEU A 9 8.65 32.42 -24.09
N TYR A 10 9.27 32.32 -25.28
CA TYR A 10 9.27 31.07 -26.06
C TYR A 10 10.00 29.95 -25.33
N SER A 11 11.11 30.24 -24.66
CA SER A 11 11.83 29.25 -23.86
C SER A 11 11.01 28.72 -22.69
N VAL A 12 10.23 29.59 -22.01
CA VAL A 12 9.36 29.18 -20.90
C VAL A 12 8.18 28.34 -21.39
N ILE A 13 7.54 28.72 -22.50
CA ILE A 13 6.44 27.96 -23.10
C ILE A 13 6.93 26.60 -23.62
N LEU A 14 8.09 26.56 -24.27
CA LEU A 14 8.70 25.31 -24.74
C LEU A 14 9.07 24.40 -23.56
N CYS A 15 9.61 24.96 -22.49
CA CYS A 15 9.98 24.21 -21.29
C CYS A 15 8.74 23.65 -20.56
N SER A 16 7.64 24.41 -20.46
CA SER A 16 6.41 23.91 -19.84
C SER A 16 5.74 22.80 -20.68
N LEU A 17 5.72 22.94 -22.01
CA LEU A 17 5.26 21.90 -22.93
C LEU A 17 6.11 20.62 -22.81
N LEU A 18 7.43 20.77 -22.69
CA LEU A 18 8.34 19.64 -22.51
C LEU A 18 8.11 18.94 -21.17
N CYS A 19 7.96 19.68 -20.07
CA CYS A 19 7.66 19.10 -18.75
C CYS A 19 6.34 18.33 -18.72
N MET A 20 5.31 18.81 -19.44
CA MET A 20 4.02 18.12 -19.53
C MET A 20 4.13 16.81 -20.33
N ALA A 21 4.99 16.76 -21.35
CA ALA A 21 5.21 15.58 -22.19
C ALA A 21 5.96 14.44 -21.48
N ILE A 22 6.68 14.71 -20.38
CA ILE A 22 7.48 13.70 -19.65
C ILE A 22 6.72 13.15 -18.42
N SER A 23 5.43 13.43 -18.30
CA SER A 23 4.59 12.89 -17.21
C SER A 23 4.29 11.41 -17.45
N PHE A 24 5.23 10.52 -17.10
CA PHE A 24 4.99 9.08 -17.06
C PHE A 24 4.23 8.72 -15.77
N PRO A 25 3.14 7.94 -15.84
CA PRO A 25 2.54 7.43 -14.62
C PRO A 25 3.50 6.44 -13.97
N LEU A 26 3.85 6.67 -12.69
CA LEU A 26 4.50 5.65 -11.86
C LEU A 26 3.48 4.54 -11.56
N LEU A 27 3.24 3.64 -12.52
CA LEU A 27 2.57 2.37 -12.21
C LEU A 27 3.56 1.50 -11.43
N ALA A 28 3.25 1.23 -10.17
CA ALA A 28 3.84 0.08 -9.50
C ALA A 28 3.42 -1.17 -10.29
N GLY A 29 4.36 -2.02 -10.69
CA GLY A 29 4.04 -3.30 -11.31
C GLY A 29 3.25 -4.19 -10.36
N SER A 30 2.69 -5.28 -10.88
CA SER A 30 1.90 -6.23 -10.09
C SER A 30 2.68 -6.79 -8.91
N ARG A 31 3.98 -7.01 -9.09
CA ARG A 31 4.88 -7.46 -8.03
C ARG A 31 5.06 -6.43 -6.92
N GLU A 32 5.28 -5.17 -7.25
CA GLU A 32 5.41 -4.09 -6.27
C GLU A 32 4.08 -3.83 -5.54
N GLN A 33 2.96 -3.94 -6.26
CA GLN A 33 1.63 -3.85 -5.68
C GLN A 33 1.35 -5.03 -4.72
N ALA A 34 1.70 -6.26 -5.11
CA ALA A 34 1.60 -7.44 -4.27
C ALA A 34 2.43 -7.29 -2.98
N GLN A 35 3.67 -6.83 -3.11
CA GLN A 35 4.53 -6.58 -1.95
C GLN A 35 3.94 -5.53 -1.01
N ARG A 36 3.38 -4.45 -1.57
CA ARG A 36 2.72 -3.41 -0.78
C ARG A 36 1.51 -3.96 -0.03
N ILE A 37 0.64 -4.72 -0.70
CA ILE A 37 -0.54 -5.34 -0.08
C ILE A 37 -0.11 -6.28 1.05
N HIS A 38 0.84 -7.17 0.79
CA HIS A 38 1.30 -8.14 1.78
C HIS A 38 1.90 -7.45 3.00
N ASN A 39 2.78 -6.46 2.81
CA ASN A 39 3.40 -5.73 3.91
C ASN A 39 2.38 -4.96 4.76
N ARG A 40 1.30 -4.45 4.15
CA ARG A 40 0.26 -3.71 4.86
C ARG A 40 -0.67 -4.60 5.65
N LEU A 41 -0.99 -5.79 5.14
CA LEU A 41 -1.88 -6.73 5.80
C LEU A 41 -1.10 -7.62 6.77
N ALA A 42 -0.11 -8.37 6.30
CA ALA A 42 0.62 -9.32 7.14
C ALA A 42 1.66 -8.65 8.07
N GLY A 43 2.11 -7.43 7.75
CA GLY A 43 3.12 -6.72 8.56
C GLY A 43 4.54 -7.31 8.48
N VAL A 44 4.74 -8.33 7.63
CA VAL A 44 6.01 -9.03 7.41
C VAL A 44 6.28 -9.17 5.90
N PRO A 45 7.54 -9.26 5.47
CA PRO A 45 7.87 -9.47 4.07
C PRO A 45 7.30 -10.81 3.56
N PRO A 46 6.73 -10.85 2.34
CA PRO A 46 6.26 -12.10 1.74
C PRO A 46 7.41 -13.03 1.35
N SER A 47 7.12 -14.33 1.28
CA SER A 47 7.99 -15.27 0.59
C SER A 47 7.95 -15.03 -0.92
N ALA A 48 8.98 -15.47 -1.65
CA ALA A 48 9.02 -15.33 -3.11
C ALA A 48 7.80 -16.01 -3.78
N ALA A 49 7.44 -17.22 -3.35
CA ALA A 49 6.30 -17.96 -3.89
C ALA A 49 4.96 -17.25 -3.62
N THR A 50 4.77 -16.70 -2.41
CA THR A 50 3.57 -15.92 -2.08
C THR A 50 3.48 -14.66 -2.93
N LEU A 51 4.61 -13.97 -3.11
CA LEU A 51 4.70 -12.75 -3.90
C LEU A 51 4.39 -13.01 -5.39
N ASP A 52 4.90 -14.11 -5.96
CA ASP A 52 4.64 -14.52 -7.34
C ASP A 52 3.15 -14.85 -7.55
N ALA A 53 2.55 -15.58 -6.60
CA ALA A 53 1.13 -15.92 -6.64
C ALA A 53 0.24 -14.66 -6.57
N MET A 54 0.56 -13.74 -5.66
CA MET A 54 -0.16 -12.46 -5.54
C MET A 54 0.02 -11.59 -6.78
N ALA A 55 1.22 -11.51 -7.36
CA ALA A 55 1.46 -10.74 -8.58
C ALA A 55 0.61 -11.27 -9.75
N THR A 56 0.54 -12.59 -9.90
CA THR A 56 -0.30 -13.24 -10.93
C THR A 56 -1.78 -12.89 -10.76
N LEU A 57 -2.30 -12.87 -9.52
CA LEU A 57 -3.69 -12.47 -9.25
C LEU A 57 -3.94 -11.01 -9.59
N ILE A 58 -2.99 -10.13 -9.28
CA ILE A 58 -3.06 -8.70 -9.61
C ILE A 58 -3.02 -8.49 -11.12
N ASP A 59 -2.17 -9.20 -11.85
CA ASP A 59 -2.11 -9.17 -13.32
C ASP A 59 -3.43 -9.63 -13.95
N ASN A 60 -4.12 -10.57 -13.31
CA ASN A 60 -5.45 -11.02 -13.69
C ASN A 60 -6.59 -10.08 -13.24
N GLY A 61 -6.27 -8.98 -12.54
CA GLY A 61 -7.24 -8.01 -12.04
C GLY A 61 -7.94 -8.39 -10.72
N ASP A 62 -7.54 -9.49 -10.08
CA ASP A 62 -8.15 -9.98 -8.83
C ASP A 62 -7.35 -9.52 -7.60
N LEU A 63 -7.54 -8.25 -7.24
CA LEU A 63 -6.92 -7.66 -6.06
C LEU A 63 -7.43 -8.29 -4.75
N MET A 64 -8.68 -8.77 -4.74
CA MET A 64 -9.29 -9.35 -3.54
C MET A 64 -8.68 -10.69 -3.19
N ALA A 65 -8.50 -11.57 -4.18
CA ALA A 65 -7.82 -12.84 -3.95
C ALA A 65 -6.36 -12.63 -3.48
N ALA A 66 -5.65 -11.63 -4.04
CA ALA A 66 -4.31 -11.28 -3.56
C ALA A 66 -4.32 -10.83 -2.09
N ALA A 67 -5.31 -10.02 -1.69
CA ALA A 67 -5.48 -9.61 -0.29
C ALA A 67 -5.81 -10.81 0.63
N THR A 68 -6.63 -11.76 0.17
CA THR A 68 -6.92 -13.00 0.92
C THR A 68 -5.66 -13.83 1.16
N ILE A 69 -4.78 -13.96 0.16
CA ILE A 69 -3.48 -14.63 0.35
C ILE A 69 -2.64 -13.92 1.43
N ALA A 70 -2.60 -12.59 1.42
CA ALA A 70 -1.86 -11.83 2.43
C ALA A 70 -2.45 -12.01 3.84
N MET A 71 -3.78 -12.04 3.99
CA MET A 71 -4.44 -12.25 5.28
C MET A 71 -4.30 -13.69 5.82
N ALA A 72 -4.07 -14.68 4.94
CA ALA A 72 -3.82 -16.06 5.35
C ALA A 72 -2.48 -16.24 6.11
N ASN A 73 -1.61 -15.23 6.10
CA ASN A 73 -0.39 -15.24 6.90
C ASN A 73 -0.73 -15.16 8.40
N SER A 74 -0.13 -16.02 9.23
CA SER A 74 -0.37 -16.04 10.68
C SER A 74 -0.08 -14.70 11.36
N ALA A 75 0.85 -13.90 10.82
CA ALA A 75 1.17 -12.58 11.35
C ALA A 75 -0.01 -11.59 11.27
N PHE A 76 -0.92 -11.76 10.30
CA PHE A 76 -2.10 -10.91 10.17
C PHE A 76 -2.96 -10.98 11.44
N TYR A 77 -3.38 -12.17 11.86
CA TYR A 77 -4.22 -12.33 13.05
C TYR A 77 -3.45 -12.10 14.35
N ASN A 78 -2.21 -12.61 14.44
CA ASN A 78 -1.44 -12.56 15.68
C ASN A 78 -0.91 -11.16 16.01
N VAL A 79 -0.66 -10.34 14.99
CA VAL A 79 -0.01 -9.03 15.15
C VAL A 79 -0.88 -7.92 14.59
N THR A 80 -1.16 -7.92 13.29
CA THR A 80 -1.80 -6.76 12.64
C THR A 80 -3.21 -6.50 13.18
N LEU A 81 -4.10 -7.51 13.11
CA LEU A 81 -5.48 -7.37 13.53
C LEU A 81 -5.58 -7.14 15.04
N LYS A 82 -4.79 -7.88 15.82
CA LYS A 82 -4.67 -7.67 17.26
C LYS A 82 -4.29 -6.21 17.56
N ASN A 83 -3.15 -5.74 17.06
CA ASN A 83 -2.66 -4.37 17.29
C ASN A 83 -3.60 -3.29 16.77
N PHE A 84 -4.41 -3.57 15.74
CA PHE A 84 -5.41 -2.63 15.24
C PHE A 84 -6.55 -2.42 16.24
N VAL A 85 -7.05 -3.50 16.85
CA VAL A 85 -8.19 -3.46 17.78
C VAL A 85 -7.76 -3.17 19.22
N THR A 86 -6.54 -3.57 19.60
CA THR A 86 -6.06 -3.46 20.99
C THR A 86 -6.24 -2.03 21.57
N PRO A 87 -5.85 -0.93 20.91
CA PRO A 87 -6.02 0.44 21.45
C PRO A 87 -7.47 0.84 21.76
N TRP A 88 -8.46 0.24 21.09
CA TRP A 88 -9.88 0.53 21.33
C TRP A 88 -10.44 -0.22 22.53
N THR A 89 -9.70 -1.22 23.01
CA THR A 89 -10.16 -2.21 23.98
C THR A 89 -9.29 -2.23 25.25
N ASN A 90 -8.42 -1.24 25.43
CA ASN A 90 -7.65 -1.06 26.67
C ASN A 90 -7.61 0.40 27.13
N GLU A 91 -7.50 0.59 28.45
CA GLU A 91 -7.53 1.91 29.09
C GLU A 91 -6.34 2.79 28.69
N GLU A 92 -5.17 2.18 28.50
CA GLU A 92 -3.93 2.85 28.12
C GLU A 92 -3.88 3.29 26.64
N GLN A 93 -4.87 2.89 25.83
CA GLN A 93 -4.97 3.15 24.39
C GLN A 93 -3.70 2.77 23.59
N THR A 94 -3.03 1.72 24.01
CA THR A 94 -1.75 1.26 23.46
C THR A 94 -1.89 -0.05 22.67
N VAL A 95 -0.94 -0.36 21.80
CA VAL A 95 -0.87 -1.65 21.07
C VAL A 95 -0.15 -2.75 21.86
N PHE A 96 0.52 -2.38 22.96
CA PHE A 96 1.39 -3.28 23.72
C PHE A 96 0.64 -4.15 24.74
N ALA A 97 -0.68 -3.98 24.87
CA ALA A 97 -1.47 -4.85 25.71
C ALA A 97 -1.55 -6.27 25.12
N PRO A 98 -1.57 -7.32 25.97
CA PRO A 98 -1.78 -8.69 25.52
C PRO A 98 -3.18 -8.87 24.94
N LEU A 99 -3.35 -9.88 24.08
CA LEU A 99 -4.66 -10.29 23.60
C LEU A 99 -5.51 -10.76 24.79
N ASN A 100 -6.67 -10.15 24.98
CA ASN A 100 -7.63 -10.49 26.02
C ASN A 100 -9.03 -10.72 25.43
N ASP A 101 -9.95 -11.22 26.25
CA ASP A 101 -11.30 -11.61 25.82
C ASP A 101 -12.12 -10.42 25.28
N TYR A 102 -11.87 -9.21 25.76
CA TYR A 102 -12.54 -8.01 25.25
C TYR A 102 -12.05 -7.64 23.85
N THR A 103 -10.74 -7.64 23.62
CA THR A 103 -10.15 -7.49 22.27
C THR A 103 -10.65 -8.60 21.34
N ALA A 104 -10.68 -9.86 21.79
CA ALA A 104 -11.14 -10.99 20.99
C ALA A 104 -12.63 -10.88 20.62
N THR A 105 -13.47 -10.39 21.53
CA THR A 105 -14.90 -10.15 21.26
C THR A 105 -15.10 -9.09 20.19
N VAL A 106 -14.35 -7.98 20.26
CA VAL A 106 -14.44 -6.92 19.25
C VAL A 106 -13.93 -7.42 17.90
N ILE A 107 -12.85 -8.23 17.87
CA ILE A 107 -12.37 -8.87 16.64
C ILE A 107 -13.44 -9.79 16.04
N GLY A 108 -14.15 -10.57 16.85
CA GLY A 108 -15.18 -11.50 16.38
C GLY A 108 -16.51 -10.87 15.98
N MET A 109 -16.75 -9.60 16.35
CA MET A 109 -17.97 -8.87 16.01
C MET A 109 -17.95 -8.26 14.60
N VAL A 110 -16.76 -7.97 14.07
CA VAL A 110 -16.52 -7.34 12.76
C VAL A 110 -16.44 -8.40 11.67
#